data_AF-A0A7W7KR30-F1
#
_entry.id   AF-A0A7W7KR30-F1
#
_cell.length_a   1.000
_cell.length_b   1.000
_cell.length_c   1.000
_cell.angle_alpha   90.00
_cell.angle_beta   90.00
_cell.angle_gamma   90.00
#
_symmetry.space_group_name_H-M   'P 1'
#
loop_
_entity.id
_entity.type
_entity.pdbx_description
1 polymer ?
#
loop_
_entity_poly.entity_id
_entity_poly.type
_entity_poly.pdbx_seq_one_letter_code
_entity_poly.pdbx_strand_id
1 'polypeptide(L)'
;MKNTTVIFLLIPAISLADNSLCHERNDEFTCKVFTEGGLTIKSLLPSQKSIYATELDKLPTIIISSTDSKSLCAELAQSKEGAPYHKYLPLPNIEAIASNIDAPKTAKDLIETPNWRASNLRSITYHGNGGNEGPTLVCLTLELKKAGEHTAILQCNNFYKNDIKKLKELAKSLEDAK
;
A
#
# COMPACT_ATOMS: atom_id res chain seq x y z
N MET A 1 55.13 25.87 -3.16
CA MET A 1 54.11 25.13 -2.39
C MET A 1 52.74 25.67 -2.81
N LYS A 2 52.01 24.95 -3.66
CA LYS A 2 50.66 25.34 -4.12
C LYS A 2 49.67 24.40 -3.44
N ASN A 3 48.80 24.95 -2.61
CA ASN A 3 47.72 24.21 -1.95
C ASN A 3 46.69 23.78 -3.00
N THR A 4 46.58 22.48 -3.21
CA THR A 4 45.51 21.86 -4.00
C THR A 4 44.30 21.71 -3.09
N THR A 5 43.33 22.60 -3.23
CA THR A 5 42.01 22.46 -2.62
C THR A 5 41.25 21.34 -3.34
N VAL A 6 41.08 20.21 -2.67
CA VAL A 6 40.19 19.13 -3.12
C VAL A 6 38.76 19.53 -2.73
N ILE A 7 37.98 19.95 -3.71
CA ILE A 7 36.54 20.19 -3.53
C ILE A 7 35.86 18.82 -3.56
N PHE A 8 35.47 18.31 -2.40
CA PHE A 8 34.49 17.23 -2.31
C PHE A 8 33.15 17.78 -2.81
N LEU A 9 32.81 17.48 -4.06
CA LEU A 9 31.44 17.59 -4.55
C LEU A 9 30.60 16.57 -3.79
N LEU A 10 29.97 17.02 -2.70
CA LEU A 10 28.81 16.36 -2.10
C LEU A 10 27.75 16.26 -3.19
N ILE A 11 27.61 15.07 -3.76
CA ILE A 11 26.43 14.70 -4.54
C ILE A 11 25.26 14.84 -3.56
N PRO A 12 24.28 15.74 -3.78
CA PRO A 12 23.05 15.64 -3.05
C PRO A 12 22.43 14.32 -3.51
N ALA A 13 22.30 13.36 -2.60
CA ALA A 13 21.33 12.29 -2.75
C ALA A 13 19.97 12.99 -2.80
N ILE A 14 19.54 13.36 -4.01
CA ILE A 14 18.19 13.80 -4.28
C ILE A 14 17.35 12.56 -4.03
N SER A 15 16.84 12.50 -2.80
CA SER A 15 15.78 11.61 -2.37
C SER A 15 14.71 11.63 -3.45
N LEU A 16 14.51 10.50 -4.12
CA LEU A 16 13.35 10.21 -4.96
C LEU A 16 12.09 10.06 -4.06
N ALA A 17 11.84 11.06 -3.22
CA ALA A 17 10.55 11.28 -2.62
C ALA A 17 9.73 12.03 -3.66
N ASP A 18 9.23 11.28 -4.64
CA ASP A 18 8.33 11.81 -5.65
C ASP A 18 7.03 12.25 -4.97
N ASN A 19 7.00 13.51 -4.51
CA ASN A 19 5.86 14.13 -3.85
C ASN A 19 4.73 14.45 -4.83
N SER A 20 4.92 14.20 -6.14
CA SER A 20 3.93 14.40 -7.21
C SER A 20 2.59 13.72 -6.89
N LEU A 21 2.62 12.43 -6.52
CA LEU A 21 1.41 11.66 -6.25
C LEU A 21 0.63 12.14 -5.01
N CYS A 22 1.33 12.77 -4.06
CA CYS A 22 0.72 13.40 -2.89
C CYS A 22 0.24 14.82 -3.19
N HIS A 23 0.84 15.52 -4.15
CA HIS A 23 0.38 16.83 -4.61
C HIS A 23 -0.85 16.74 -5.53
N GLU A 24 -0.88 15.76 -6.44
CA GLU A 24 -1.89 15.62 -7.48
C GLU A 24 -3.25 15.12 -6.97
N ARG A 25 -3.32 14.53 -5.77
CA ARG A 25 -4.55 13.97 -5.19
C ARG A 25 -5.00 14.58 -3.86
N ASN A 26 -4.53 15.79 -3.54
CA ASN A 26 -4.82 16.46 -2.27
C ASN A 26 -6.32 16.68 -1.99
N ASP A 27 -7.15 16.81 -3.03
CA ASP A 27 -8.59 17.02 -2.88
C ASP A 27 -9.34 15.73 -2.46
N GLU A 28 -8.76 14.56 -2.74
CA GLU A 28 -9.36 13.25 -2.45
C GLU A 28 -8.70 12.55 -1.25
N PHE A 29 -7.40 12.79 -1.01
CA PHE A 29 -6.64 12.12 0.04
C PHE A 29 -5.70 13.07 0.79
N THR A 30 -5.61 12.85 2.11
CA THR A 30 -4.55 13.38 2.96
C THR A 30 -3.37 12.42 2.84
N CYS A 31 -2.29 12.87 2.21
CA CYS A 31 -1.06 12.09 2.13
C CYS A 31 -0.15 12.37 3.34
N LYS A 32 0.34 11.29 3.97
CA LYS A 32 1.41 11.32 4.97
C LYS A 32 2.61 10.52 4.45
N VAL A 33 3.81 11.09 4.54
CA VAL A 33 5.04 10.44 4.11
C VAL A 33 5.98 10.28 5.31
N PHE A 34 6.55 9.10 5.48
CA PHE A 34 7.55 8.82 6.51
C PHE A 34 8.52 7.73 6.04
N THR A 35 9.64 7.61 6.73
CA THR A 35 10.70 6.65 6.42
C THR A 35 10.96 5.78 7.62
N GLU A 36 11.05 4.47 7.42
CA GLU A 36 11.35 3.49 8.47
C GLU A 36 12.19 2.37 7.88
N GLY A 37 13.31 2.01 8.51
CA GLY A 37 14.13 0.86 8.08
C GLY A 37 14.63 0.92 6.64
N GLY A 38 14.85 2.11 6.07
CA GLY A 38 15.24 2.27 4.66
C GLY A 38 14.10 2.12 3.64
N LEU A 39 12.86 2.06 4.13
CA LEU A 39 11.64 2.08 3.31
C LEU A 39 11.05 3.49 3.32
N THR A 40 10.58 3.95 2.16
CA THR A 40 9.73 5.15 2.06
C THR A 40 8.28 4.70 2.07
N ILE A 41 7.50 5.20 3.03
CA ILE A 41 6.09 4.86 3.20
C ILE A 41 5.25 6.10 2.94
N LYS A 42 4.29 5.98 2.03
CA LYS A 42 3.25 6.98 1.77
C LYS A 42 1.91 6.39 2.18
N SER A 43 1.20 7.07 3.08
CA SER A 43 -0.15 6.73 3.52
C SER A 43 -1.14 7.71 2.92
N LEU A 44 -2.02 7.22 2.06
CA LEU A 44 -3.09 7.99 1.42
C LEU A 44 -4.40 7.75 2.19
N LEU A 45 -4.74 8.69 3.06
CA LEU A 45 -5.97 8.66 3.87
C LEU A 45 -7.08 9.39 3.11
N PRO A 46 -8.26 8.80 2.86
CA PRO A 46 -9.29 9.51 2.09
C PRO A 46 -9.83 10.74 2.86
N SER A 47 -9.77 11.92 2.23
CA SER A 47 -10.02 13.25 2.85
C SER A 47 -11.49 13.58 3.07
N GLN A 48 -12.37 13.17 2.15
CA GLN A 48 -13.80 13.46 2.22
C GLN A 48 -14.58 12.17 2.43
N LYS A 49 -15.06 11.99 3.66
CA LYS A 49 -15.87 10.84 4.05
C LYS A 49 -17.21 11.35 4.54
N SER A 50 -18.26 10.72 4.04
CA SER A 50 -19.63 10.89 4.54
C SER A 50 -19.66 10.80 6.06
N ILE A 51 -20.58 11.52 6.72
CA ILE A 51 -20.83 11.35 8.16
C ILE A 51 -21.27 9.92 8.52
N TYR A 52 -21.68 9.13 7.52
CA TYR A 52 -22.03 7.71 7.65
C TYR A 52 -20.85 6.77 7.41
N ALA A 53 -19.65 7.29 7.13
CA ALA A 53 -18.48 6.46 6.86
C ALA A 53 -18.01 5.73 8.12
N THR A 54 -17.86 4.42 7.99
CA THR A 54 -17.33 3.54 9.03
C THR A 54 -15.82 3.66 9.13
N GLU A 55 -15.23 3.08 10.19
CA GLU A 55 -13.77 2.98 10.31
C GLU A 55 -13.15 2.11 9.19
N LEU A 56 -13.92 1.17 8.64
CA LEU A 56 -13.49 0.36 7.49
C LEU A 56 -13.38 1.19 6.22
N ASP A 57 -14.28 2.16 6.03
CA ASP A 57 -14.19 3.08 4.90
C ASP A 57 -12.94 3.94 5.00
N LYS A 58 -12.48 4.26 6.23
CA LYS A 58 -11.33 5.11 6.58
C LYS A 58 -9.95 4.48 6.39
N LEU A 59 -9.89 3.21 5.97
CA LEU A 59 -8.62 2.54 5.74
C LEU A 59 -7.78 3.28 4.67
N PRO A 60 -6.47 3.50 4.95
CA PRO A 60 -5.59 4.15 3.99
C PRO A 60 -5.22 3.20 2.84
N THR A 61 -4.78 3.79 1.73
CA THR A 61 -3.92 3.06 0.78
C THR A 61 -2.47 3.37 1.11
N ILE A 62 -1.66 2.33 1.31
CA ILE A 62 -0.25 2.48 1.65
C ILE A 62 0.58 2.17 0.41
N ILE A 63 1.55 3.01 0.11
CA ILE A 63 2.56 2.79 -0.92
C ILE A 63 3.91 2.71 -0.23
N ILE A 64 4.63 1.63 -0.43
CA ILE A 64 5.96 1.40 0.15
C ILE A 64 6.93 1.30 -1.01
N SER A 65 8.03 2.05 -0.96
CA SER A 65 9.10 1.95 -1.95
C SER A 65 10.47 1.82 -1.29
N SER A 66 11.38 1.09 -1.96
CA SER A 66 12.77 0.97 -1.55
C SER A 66 13.65 0.61 -2.74
N THR A 67 14.89 1.12 -2.72
CA THR A 67 15.97 0.67 -3.61
C THR A 67 16.63 -0.61 -3.11
N ASP A 68 16.39 -1.01 -1.86
CA ASP A 68 16.76 -2.32 -1.33
C ASP A 68 15.57 -3.29 -1.44
N SER A 69 15.52 -4.01 -2.56
CA SER A 69 14.47 -5.00 -2.78
C SER A 69 14.44 -6.10 -1.72
N LYS A 70 15.56 -6.44 -1.07
CA LYS A 70 15.59 -7.49 -0.04
C LYS A 70 14.89 -7.01 1.23
N SER A 71 15.16 -5.78 1.64
CA SER A 71 14.51 -5.16 2.79
C SER A 71 12.98 -5.07 2.60
N LEU A 72 12.51 -4.65 1.42
CA LEU A 72 11.07 -4.62 1.15
C LEU A 72 10.44 -6.03 1.11
N CYS A 73 11.08 -7.02 0.46
CA CYS A 73 10.58 -8.39 0.47
C CYS A 73 10.45 -8.96 1.90
N ALA A 74 11.42 -8.69 2.76
CA ALA A 74 11.40 -9.14 4.15
C ALA A 74 10.27 -8.48 4.96
N GLU A 75 9.99 -7.20 4.70
CA GLU A 75 8.86 -6.50 5.30
C GLU A 75 7.51 -7.10 4.87
N LEU A 76 7.31 -7.31 3.56
CA LEU A 76 6.05 -7.82 3.02
C LEU A 76 5.77 -9.29 3.42
N ALA A 77 6.80 -10.08 3.69
CA ALA A 77 6.67 -11.49 4.08
C ALA A 77 6.10 -11.71 5.50
N GLN A 78 5.97 -10.66 6.31
CA GLN A 78 5.51 -10.76 7.70
C GLN A 78 3.98 -11.04 7.81
N SER A 79 3.23 -10.83 6.74
CA SER A 79 1.79 -11.07 6.68
C SER A 79 1.46 -12.56 6.61
N LYS A 80 1.03 -13.21 7.70
CA LYS A 80 0.59 -14.62 7.75
C LYS A 80 -0.91 -14.78 8.04
N GLU A 81 -1.52 -15.87 7.61
CA GLU A 81 -2.93 -16.18 7.89
C GLU A 81 -3.19 -16.14 9.40
N GLY A 82 -4.37 -15.65 9.81
CA GLY A 82 -4.71 -15.46 11.23
C GLY A 82 -3.97 -14.33 11.95
N ALA A 83 -2.98 -13.69 11.32
CA ALA A 83 -2.31 -12.49 11.83
C ALA A 83 -2.89 -11.20 11.22
N PRO A 84 -2.72 -10.04 11.86
CA PRO A 84 -3.08 -8.75 11.26
C PRO A 84 -2.46 -8.60 9.86
N TYR A 85 -3.22 -8.01 8.93
CA TYR A 85 -2.85 -8.01 7.51
C TYR A 85 -1.45 -7.43 7.28
N HIS A 86 -1.17 -6.21 7.74
CA HIS A 86 0.17 -5.62 7.68
C HIS A 86 0.30 -4.50 8.73
N LYS A 87 1.49 -4.28 9.29
CA LYS A 87 1.70 -3.28 10.35
C LYS A 87 1.38 -1.83 9.91
N TYR A 88 1.67 -1.51 8.65
CA TYR A 88 1.35 -0.21 8.04
C TYR A 88 -0.11 -0.04 7.60
N LEU A 89 -0.87 -1.13 7.53
CA LEU A 89 -2.30 -1.11 7.21
C LEU A 89 -3.08 -1.77 8.35
N PRO A 90 -3.12 -1.13 9.53
CA PRO A 90 -3.82 -1.68 10.68
C PRO A 90 -5.33 -1.71 10.41
N LEU A 91 -5.95 -2.84 10.69
CA LEU A 91 -7.39 -3.01 10.57
C LEU A 91 -8.06 -2.58 11.88
N PRO A 92 -9.18 -1.85 11.82
CA PRO A 92 -9.91 -1.48 13.02
C PRO A 92 -10.55 -2.73 13.65
N ASN A 93 -10.65 -2.74 14.97
CA ASN A 93 -11.35 -3.76 15.76
C ASN A 93 -10.97 -5.20 15.40
N ILE A 94 -9.69 -5.55 15.55
CA ILE A 94 -9.14 -6.87 15.19
C ILE A 94 -9.88 -8.01 15.91
N GLU A 95 -10.34 -7.79 17.15
CA GLU A 95 -11.09 -8.78 17.93
C GLU A 95 -12.45 -9.12 17.31
N ALA A 96 -12.99 -8.24 16.46
CA ALA A 96 -14.23 -8.49 15.74
C ALA A 96 -14.02 -9.20 14.39
N ILE A 97 -12.79 -9.56 14.01
CA ILE A 97 -12.52 -10.33 12.79
C ILE A 97 -12.94 -11.78 13.02
N ALA A 98 -13.95 -12.22 12.26
CA ALA A 98 -14.46 -13.59 12.28
C ALA A 98 -13.61 -14.54 11.45
N SER A 99 -13.11 -14.06 10.30
CA SER A 99 -12.25 -14.85 9.41
C SER A 99 -11.25 -13.96 8.68
N ASN A 100 -10.05 -14.51 8.48
CA ASN A 100 -8.97 -13.88 7.72
C ASN A 100 -8.26 -14.98 6.93
N ILE A 101 -8.71 -15.17 5.70
CA ILE A 101 -8.31 -16.29 4.84
C ILE A 101 -7.77 -15.78 3.52
N ASP A 102 -6.96 -16.60 2.85
CA ASP A 102 -6.48 -16.27 1.52
C ASP A 102 -7.64 -16.19 0.51
N ALA A 103 -7.61 -15.15 -0.32
CA ALA A 103 -8.58 -14.98 -1.40
C ALA A 103 -8.30 -15.98 -2.54
N PRO A 104 -9.34 -16.37 -3.30
CA PRO A 104 -9.20 -17.33 -4.39
C PRO A 104 -8.25 -16.81 -5.47
N LYS A 105 -7.58 -17.74 -6.18
CA LYS A 105 -6.63 -17.41 -7.25
C LYS A 105 -7.24 -16.51 -8.33
N THR A 106 -8.50 -16.73 -8.68
CA THR A 106 -9.23 -15.92 -9.66
C THR A 106 -9.32 -14.44 -9.26
N ALA A 107 -9.39 -14.13 -7.96
CA ALA A 107 -9.37 -12.75 -7.48
C ALA A 107 -7.98 -12.12 -7.66
N LYS A 108 -6.90 -12.89 -7.48
CA LYS A 108 -5.53 -12.42 -7.78
C LYS A 108 -5.40 -12.08 -9.25
N ASP A 109 -5.82 -12.99 -10.13
CA ASP A 109 -5.75 -12.81 -11.58
C ASP A 109 -6.52 -11.56 -12.07
N LEU A 110 -7.59 -11.17 -11.37
CA LEU A 110 -8.37 -9.97 -11.70
C LEU A 110 -7.63 -8.65 -11.43
N ILE A 111 -6.73 -8.60 -10.44
CA ILE A 111 -6.03 -7.37 -10.05
C ILE A 111 -4.64 -7.25 -10.67
N GLU A 112 -4.03 -8.35 -11.10
CA GLU A 112 -2.73 -8.30 -11.76
C GLU A 112 -2.77 -7.48 -13.06
N THR A 113 -1.67 -6.78 -13.31
CA THR A 113 -1.39 -6.04 -14.56
C THR A 113 -0.01 -6.47 -15.06
N PRO A 114 0.39 -6.17 -16.32
CA PRO A 114 1.62 -6.71 -16.90
C PRO A 114 2.89 -6.53 -16.04
N ASN A 115 2.97 -5.43 -15.28
CA ASN A 115 4.14 -5.08 -14.46
C ASN A 115 3.91 -5.28 -12.96
N TRP A 116 2.66 -5.55 -12.54
CA TRP A 116 2.29 -5.66 -11.14
C TRP A 116 1.81 -7.07 -10.79
N ARG A 117 2.39 -7.63 -9.73
CA ARG A 117 2.05 -8.97 -9.23
C ARG A 117 1.36 -8.89 -7.89
N ALA A 118 0.32 -9.70 -7.70
CA ALA A 118 -0.38 -9.80 -6.43
C ALA A 118 0.32 -10.84 -5.55
N SER A 119 1.11 -10.39 -4.57
CA SER A 119 1.86 -11.30 -3.69
C SER A 119 1.05 -11.77 -2.49
N ASN A 120 0.10 -10.95 -2.03
CA ASN A 120 -0.81 -11.30 -0.95
C ASN A 120 -2.21 -10.77 -1.27
N LEU A 121 -3.23 -11.60 -1.00
CA LEU A 121 -4.63 -11.24 -1.18
C LEU A 121 -5.45 -12.04 -0.18
N ARG A 122 -6.17 -11.35 0.72
CA ARG A 122 -6.95 -11.97 1.78
C ARG A 122 -8.35 -11.42 1.86
N SER A 123 -9.30 -12.30 2.15
CA SER A 123 -10.65 -11.95 2.52
C SER A 123 -10.75 -11.86 4.04
N ILE A 124 -11.18 -10.70 4.54
CA ILE A 124 -11.30 -10.40 5.96
C ILE A 124 -12.76 -10.09 6.24
N THR A 125 -13.40 -10.94 7.03
CA THR A 125 -14.82 -10.84 7.38
C THR A 125 -14.94 -10.55 8.86
N TYR A 126 -15.74 -9.54 9.19
CA TYR A 126 -16.05 -9.16 10.57
C TYR A 126 -17.28 -9.90 11.08
N HIS A 127 -17.39 -10.07 12.39
CA HIS A 127 -18.64 -10.49 13.03
C HIS A 127 -19.72 -9.43 12.84
N GLY A 128 -20.88 -9.85 12.37
CA GLY A 128 -22.09 -9.06 12.31
C GLY A 128 -22.95 -9.21 13.57
N ASN A 129 -23.99 -8.39 13.67
CA ASN A 129 -24.91 -8.43 14.80
C ASN A 129 -25.64 -9.78 14.88
N GLY A 130 -25.75 -10.32 16.11
CA GLY A 130 -26.50 -11.56 16.36
C GLY A 130 -25.84 -12.83 15.82
N GLY A 131 -24.51 -12.82 15.59
CA GLY A 131 -23.77 -13.97 15.07
C GLY A 131 -23.83 -14.15 13.55
N ASN A 132 -24.40 -13.18 12.83
CA ASN A 132 -24.39 -13.16 11.37
C ASN A 132 -23.01 -12.74 10.83
N GLU A 133 -22.77 -12.97 9.54
CA GLU A 133 -21.62 -12.39 8.84
C GLU A 133 -21.76 -10.87 8.76
N GLY A 134 -20.69 -10.17 9.08
CA GLY A 134 -20.57 -8.72 8.98
C GLY A 134 -19.91 -8.29 7.66
N PRO A 135 -19.39 -7.04 7.61
CA PRO A 135 -18.72 -6.55 6.42
C PRO A 135 -17.49 -7.41 6.08
N THR A 136 -17.27 -7.62 4.77
CA THR A 136 -16.11 -8.31 4.24
C THR A 136 -15.29 -7.35 3.39
N LEU A 137 -13.98 -7.32 3.63
CA LEU A 137 -13.01 -6.58 2.85
C LEU A 137 -12.01 -7.53 2.20
N VAL A 138 -11.50 -7.15 1.04
CA VAL A 138 -10.34 -7.79 0.43
C VAL A 138 -9.12 -6.90 0.65
N CYS A 139 -8.15 -7.42 1.39
CA CYS A 139 -6.86 -6.79 1.61
C CYS A 139 -5.82 -7.38 0.66
N LEU A 140 -5.02 -6.52 0.02
CA LEU A 140 -4.12 -6.90 -1.05
C LEU A 140 -2.76 -6.22 -0.96
N THR A 141 -1.74 -6.92 -1.47
CA THR A 141 -0.39 -6.41 -1.69
C THR A 141 -0.07 -6.60 -3.17
N LEU A 142 0.16 -5.49 -3.85
CA LEU A 142 0.50 -5.45 -5.26
C LEU A 142 1.94 -4.94 -5.41
N GLU A 143 2.82 -5.71 -6.05
CA GLU A 143 4.27 -5.43 -6.16
C GLU A 143 4.68 -5.08 -7.59
N LEU A 144 5.55 -4.07 -7.71
CA LEU A 144 6.25 -3.66 -8.92
C LEU A 144 7.76 -3.67 -8.67
N LYS A 145 8.50 -4.43 -9.48
CA LYS A 145 9.96 -4.45 -9.48
C LYS A 145 10.46 -3.86 -10.79
N LYS A 146 11.04 -2.65 -10.75
CA LYS A 146 11.49 -1.91 -11.95
C LYS A 146 12.81 -1.18 -11.64
N ALA A 147 13.78 -1.30 -12.54
CA ALA A 147 15.02 -0.49 -12.55
C ALA A 147 15.79 -0.38 -11.21
N GLY A 148 15.84 -1.45 -10.42
CA GLY A 148 16.54 -1.45 -9.12
C GLY A 148 15.72 -0.89 -7.96
N GLU A 149 14.46 -0.55 -8.19
CA GLU A 149 13.50 -0.17 -7.16
C GLU A 149 12.40 -1.22 -7.04
N HIS A 150 11.95 -1.42 -5.82
CA HIS A 150 10.82 -2.27 -5.48
C HIS A 150 9.74 -1.40 -4.83
N THR A 151 8.53 -1.44 -5.37
CA THR A 151 7.36 -0.71 -4.87
C THR A 151 6.23 -1.68 -4.58
N ALA A 152 5.51 -1.45 -3.49
CA ALA A 152 4.32 -2.20 -3.12
C ALA A 152 3.16 -1.26 -2.80
N ILE A 153 1.95 -1.66 -3.20
CA ILE A 153 0.69 -1.03 -2.81
C ILE A 153 -0.02 -1.98 -1.86
N LEU A 154 -0.37 -1.51 -0.67
CA LEU A 154 -1.20 -2.24 0.29
C LEU A 154 -2.52 -1.51 0.44
N GLN A 155 -3.63 -2.24 0.29
CA GLN A 155 -4.97 -1.68 0.39
C GLN A 155 -5.96 -2.72 0.88
N CYS A 156 -7.00 -2.29 1.59
CA CYS A 156 -8.20 -3.06 1.83
C CYS A 156 -9.40 -2.34 1.23
N ASN A 157 -10.26 -3.04 0.48
CA ASN A 157 -11.45 -2.47 -0.15
C ASN A 157 -12.56 -3.54 -0.30
N ASN A 158 -13.72 -3.14 -0.82
CA ASN A 158 -14.87 -4.05 -1.02
C ASN A 158 -14.73 -4.95 -2.26
N PHE A 159 -13.63 -4.81 -3.03
CA PHE A 159 -13.34 -5.60 -4.21
C PHE A 159 -14.37 -5.50 -5.35
N TYR A 160 -15.11 -4.39 -5.41
CA TYR A 160 -16.01 -4.14 -6.53
C TYR A 160 -15.24 -3.68 -7.77
N LYS A 161 -15.88 -3.76 -8.94
CA LYS A 161 -15.28 -3.38 -10.22
C LYS A 161 -14.67 -1.97 -10.20
N ASN A 162 -15.29 -1.02 -9.51
CA ASN A 162 -14.78 0.34 -9.40
C ASN A 162 -13.54 0.43 -8.50
N ASP A 163 -13.47 -0.36 -7.43
CA ASP A 163 -12.30 -0.42 -6.54
C ASP A 163 -11.10 -1.03 -7.28
N ILE A 164 -11.33 -2.11 -8.02
CA ILE A 164 -10.31 -2.74 -8.87
C ILE A 164 -9.82 -1.76 -9.94
N LYS A 165 -10.73 -1.02 -10.57
CA LYS A 165 -10.37 0.00 -11.57
C LYS A 165 -9.47 1.08 -10.95
N LYS A 166 -9.86 1.65 -9.81
CA LYS A 166 -9.08 2.67 -9.10
C LYS A 166 -7.70 2.17 -8.67
N LEU A 167 -7.61 0.92 -8.20
CA LEU A 167 -6.34 0.28 -7.87
C LEU A 167 -5.42 0.20 -9.10
N LYS A 168 -5.95 -0.25 -10.25
CA LYS A 168 -5.17 -0.34 -11.49
C LYS A 168 -4.75 1.04 -12.02
N GLU A 169 -5.58 2.05 -11.88
CA GLU A 169 -5.23 3.44 -12.21
C GLU A 169 -4.09 3.96 -11.34
N LEU A 170 -4.14 3.69 -10.02
CA LEU A 170 -3.04 4.01 -9.10
C LEU A 170 -1.75 3.26 -9.43
N ALA A 171 -1.85 1.95 -9.71
CA ALA A 171 -0.71 1.13 -10.10
C ALA A 171 -0.04 1.70 -11.36
N LYS A 172 -0.85 2.09 -12.36
CA LYS A 172 -0.37 2.72 -13.59
C LYS A 172 0.29 4.08 -13.32
N SER A 173 -0.33 4.96 -12.52
CA SER A 173 0.26 6.27 -12.23
C SER A 173 1.63 6.16 -11.53
N LEU A 174 1.82 5.11 -10.71
CA LEU A 174 3.11 4.82 -10.08
C LEU A 174 4.16 4.25 -11.04
N GLU A 175 3.75 3.62 -12.14
CA GLU A 175 4.66 3.21 -13.22
C GLU A 175 5.14 4.41 -14.06
N ASP A 176 4.22 5.36 -14.32
CA ASP A 176 4.44 6.52 -15.19
C ASP A 176 5.24 7.63 -14.48
N ALA A 177 5.14 7.74 -13.15
CA ALA A 177 5.89 8.69 -12.34
C ALA A 177 7.40 8.37 -12.23
N LYS A 178 7.88 7.27 -12.84
CA LYS A 178 9.25 6.75 -12.68
C LYS A 178 9.93 6.39 -13.99
#